data_AF-A0A1Y1TAY7-F1
#
_entry.id   AF-A0A1Y1TAY7-F1
#
_cell.length_a   1.000
_cell.length_b   1.000
_cell.length_c   1.000
_cell.angle_alpha   90.00
_cell.angle_beta   90.00
_cell.angle_gamma   90.00
#
_symmetry.space_group_name_H-M   'P 1'
#
loop_
_entity.id
_entity.type
_entity.pdbx_description
1 polymer ?
#
loop_
_entity_poly.entity_id
_entity_poly.type
_entity_poly.pdbx_seq_one_letter_code
_entity_poly.pdbx_strand_id
1 'polypeptide(L)'
;MERAQLVKHLTGGEAFMPIDKVLEEVSFDKIGERLYDLPYSFYEVFYHITYTQKDILDYIILDEYKTPKWPEAYWDRKQAPESKNEWEQLKSKFFKERQQLADYILDEQNNLDTSVKNSEDHTLLRELLLVIEHNAHHTGQLILLLRLLGDH
;
A
#
# COMPACT_ATOMS: atom_id res chain seq x y z
N MET A 1 -15.71 9.98 -15.44
CA MET A 1 -14.36 10.28 -15.99
C MET A 1 -13.34 10.45 -14.88
N GLU A 2 -13.65 11.23 -13.84
CA GLU A 2 -12.75 11.46 -12.68
C GLU A 2 -12.50 10.20 -11.83
N ARG A 3 -13.53 9.40 -11.49
CA ARG A 3 -13.39 8.13 -10.74
C ARG A 3 -12.47 7.12 -11.42
N ALA A 4 -12.60 6.95 -12.74
CA ALA A 4 -11.74 6.06 -13.51
C ALA A 4 -10.27 6.51 -13.48
N GLN A 5 -10.01 7.83 -13.42
CA GLN A 5 -8.65 8.36 -13.28
C GLN A 5 -8.10 8.08 -11.88
N LEU A 6 -8.90 8.20 -10.82
CA LEU A 6 -8.50 7.81 -9.46
C LEU A 6 -8.09 6.33 -9.40
N VAL A 7 -8.84 5.44 -10.04
CA VAL A 7 -8.48 4.00 -10.09
C VAL A 7 -7.15 3.77 -10.83
N LYS A 8 -6.89 4.50 -11.93
CA LYS A 8 -5.58 4.43 -12.60
C LYS A 8 -4.45 4.85 -11.68
N HIS A 9 -4.60 5.96 -10.95
CA HIS A 9 -3.59 6.40 -10.00
C HIS A 9 -3.42 5.45 -8.81
N LEU A 10 -4.51 4.86 -8.31
CA LEU A 10 -4.47 3.82 -7.27
C LEU A 10 -3.72 2.56 -7.74
N THR A 11 -3.91 2.18 -9.00
CA THR A 11 -3.18 1.05 -9.62
C THR A 11 -1.71 1.40 -9.81
N GLY A 12 -1.41 2.68 -10.03
CA GLY A 12 -0.08 3.19 -10.32
C GLY A 12 0.30 2.99 -11.80
N GLY A 13 1.55 3.28 -12.14
CA GLY A 13 2.04 3.07 -13.51
C GLY A 13 1.92 4.26 -14.46
N GLU A 14 1.20 5.31 -14.08
CA GLU A 14 0.96 6.49 -14.96
C GLU A 14 2.22 7.38 -15.13
N ALA A 15 3.19 7.30 -14.20
CA ALA A 15 4.41 8.13 -14.23
C ALA A 15 5.68 7.43 -13.69
N PHE A 16 5.57 6.18 -13.23
CA PHE A 16 6.65 5.38 -12.65
C PHE A 16 6.33 3.89 -12.80
N MET A 17 7.30 3.00 -12.56
CA MET A 17 7.06 1.55 -12.63
C MET A 17 5.96 1.15 -11.63
N PRO A 18 4.87 0.48 -12.05
CA PRO A 18 3.81 0.07 -11.14
C PRO A 18 4.32 -0.99 -10.16
N ILE A 19 3.79 -0.98 -8.93
CA ILE A 19 4.26 -1.84 -7.84
C ILE A 19 4.19 -3.33 -8.20
N ASP A 20 3.22 -3.74 -9.02
CA ASP A 20 3.07 -5.09 -9.56
C ASP A 20 4.35 -5.58 -10.23
N LYS A 21 5.00 -4.71 -11.03
CA LYS A 21 6.28 -5.01 -11.67
C LYS A 21 7.43 -4.99 -10.69
N VAL A 22 7.45 -4.02 -9.78
CA VAL A 22 8.47 -3.94 -8.71
C VAL A 22 8.51 -5.24 -7.89
N LEU A 23 7.35 -5.85 -7.61
CA LEU A 23 7.23 -7.10 -6.85
C LEU A 23 7.56 -8.36 -7.66
N GLU A 24 7.50 -8.31 -8.99
CA GLU A 24 7.92 -9.39 -9.88
C GLU A 24 9.45 -9.49 -10.00
N GLU A 25 10.15 -8.35 -9.95
CA GLU A 25 11.62 -8.28 -10.16
C GLU A 25 12.43 -8.69 -8.92
N VAL A 26 11.89 -8.53 -7.70
CA VAL A 26 12.68 -8.74 -6.49
C VAL A 26 13.03 -10.21 -6.23
N SER A 27 14.30 -10.49 -5.93
CA SER A 27 14.77 -11.82 -5.54
C SER A 27 14.32 -12.15 -4.12
N PHE A 28 13.55 -13.24 -3.96
CA PHE A 28 13.00 -13.65 -2.66
C PHE A 28 14.07 -13.81 -1.57
N ASP A 29 15.23 -14.33 -1.92
CA ASP A 29 16.38 -14.56 -1.04
C ASP A 29 17.01 -13.25 -0.52
N LYS A 30 16.70 -12.11 -1.13
CA LYS A 30 17.23 -10.79 -0.80
C LYS A 30 16.23 -9.84 -0.16
N ILE A 31 14.92 -10.11 -0.22
CA ILE A 31 13.86 -9.15 0.23
C ILE A 31 13.97 -8.74 1.70
N GLY A 32 14.63 -9.58 2.51
CA GLY A 32 14.88 -9.32 3.92
C GLY A 32 16.14 -8.52 4.21
N GLU A 33 16.98 -8.20 3.22
CA GLU A 33 18.24 -7.51 3.46
C GLU A 33 18.00 -6.02 3.77
N ARG A 34 18.60 -5.55 4.88
CA ARG A 34 18.70 -4.13 5.22
C ARG A 34 20.07 -3.63 4.75
N LEU A 35 20.07 -2.84 3.68
CA LEU A 35 21.29 -2.37 3.03
C LEU A 35 21.74 -1.02 3.57
N TYR A 36 23.06 -0.76 3.60
CA TYR A 36 23.63 0.56 3.90
C TYR A 36 23.08 1.21 5.18
N ASP A 37 22.91 0.42 6.25
CA ASP A 37 22.36 0.84 7.54
C ASP A 37 20.93 1.41 7.48
N LEU A 38 20.19 1.16 6.38
CA LEU A 38 18.77 1.48 6.31
C LEU A 38 17.99 0.72 7.38
N PRO A 39 17.01 1.35 8.04
CA PRO A 39 16.28 0.73 9.14
C PRO A 39 15.23 -0.29 8.68
N TYR A 40 15.06 -0.49 7.37
CA TYR A 40 14.03 -1.33 6.76
C TYR A 40 14.57 -2.10 5.56
N SER A 41 14.05 -3.31 5.35
CA SER A 41 14.25 -4.13 4.15
C SER A 41 13.18 -3.83 3.08
N PHE A 42 13.32 -4.44 1.89
CA PHE A 42 12.27 -4.39 0.86
C PHE A 42 10.95 -4.97 1.37
N TYR A 43 11.02 -6.10 2.09
CA TYR A 43 9.86 -6.74 2.70
C TYR A 43 9.16 -5.81 3.70
N GLU A 44 9.91 -5.14 4.58
CA GLU A 44 9.34 -4.26 5.60
C GLU A 44 8.62 -3.06 4.98
N VAL A 45 9.20 -2.47 3.93
CA VAL A 45 8.53 -1.38 3.19
C VAL A 45 7.26 -1.89 2.50
N PHE A 46 7.27 -3.07 1.89
CA PHE A 46 6.06 -3.60 1.26
C PHE A 46 4.99 -4.01 2.28
N TYR A 47 5.38 -4.53 3.43
CA TYR A 47 4.48 -4.74 4.56
C TYR A 47 3.84 -3.43 4.99
N HIS A 48 4.64 -2.38 5.15
CA HIS A 48 4.17 -1.05 5.55
C HIS A 48 3.12 -0.50 4.56
N ILE A 49 3.37 -0.60 3.26
CA ILE A 49 2.39 -0.25 2.21
C ILE A 49 1.09 -1.04 2.39
N THR A 50 1.21 -2.36 2.53
CA THR A 50 0.05 -3.26 2.62
C THR A 50 -0.79 -2.96 3.86
N TYR A 51 -0.15 -2.80 5.02
CA TYR A 51 -0.83 -2.49 6.26
C TYR A 51 -1.50 -1.12 6.23
N THR A 52 -0.80 -0.09 5.75
CA THR A 52 -1.33 1.28 5.70
C THR A 52 -2.52 1.39 4.75
N GLN A 53 -2.45 0.72 3.59
CA GLN A 53 -3.59 0.66 2.66
C GLN A 53 -4.81 0.00 3.30
N LYS A 54 -4.60 -1.12 4.02
CA LYS A 54 -5.68 -1.80 4.73
C LYS A 54 -6.29 -0.94 5.83
N ASP A 55 -5.44 -0.29 6.62
CA ASP A 55 -5.88 0.58 7.69
C ASP A 55 -6.73 1.75 7.18
N ILE A 56 -6.31 2.40 6.09
CA ILE A 56 -7.10 3.46 5.47
C ILE A 56 -8.41 2.92 4.88
N LEU A 57 -8.40 1.75 4.23
CA LEU A 57 -9.64 1.11 3.76
C LEU A 57 -10.60 0.84 4.93
N ASP A 58 -10.10 0.30 6.04
CA ASP A 58 -10.90 0.05 7.24
C ASP A 58 -11.45 1.33 7.85
N TYR A 59 -10.65 2.38 7.90
CA TYR A 59 -11.05 3.72 8.32
C TYR A 59 -12.16 4.31 7.43
N ILE A 60 -12.18 3.98 6.14
CA ILE A 60 -13.24 4.39 5.23
C ILE A 60 -14.53 3.59 5.46
N ILE A 61 -14.44 2.26 5.55
CA ILE A 61 -15.61 1.37 5.35
C ILE A 61 -16.22 0.79 6.64
N LEU A 62 -15.41 0.55 7.69
CA LEU A 62 -15.87 -0.14 8.89
C LEU A 62 -16.75 0.78 9.73
N ASP A 63 -17.82 0.22 10.30
CA ASP A 63 -18.69 0.97 11.22
C ASP A 63 -18.02 1.21 12.58
N GLU A 64 -17.13 0.31 13.00
CA GLU A 64 -16.35 0.43 14.23
C GLU A 64 -14.85 0.36 13.92
N TYR A 65 -14.26 1.50 13.55
CA TYR A 65 -12.81 1.61 13.37
C TYR A 65 -12.09 1.90 14.69
N LYS A 66 -10.89 1.33 14.84
CA LYS A 66 -9.97 1.65 15.94
C LYS A 66 -8.61 1.99 15.36
N THR A 67 -8.16 3.22 15.61
CA THR A 67 -6.85 3.69 15.15
C THR A 67 -5.73 2.79 15.69
N PRO A 68 -4.91 2.17 14.83
CA PRO A 68 -3.73 1.45 15.24
C PRO A 68 -2.72 2.37 15.93
N LYS A 69 -1.84 1.78 16.73
CA LYS A 69 -0.78 2.55 17.39
C LYS A 69 0.27 2.98 16.35
N TRP A 70 0.43 4.28 16.18
CA TRP A 70 1.45 4.85 15.31
C TRP A 70 2.79 5.09 16.04
N PRO A 71 3.95 4.77 15.43
CA PRO A 71 4.13 4.07 14.15
C PRO A 71 4.19 2.53 14.30
N GLU A 72 4.19 2.00 15.52
CA GLU A 72 4.64 0.62 15.77
C GLU A 72 3.75 -0.46 15.13
N ALA A 73 2.47 -0.19 14.89
CA ALA A 73 1.57 -1.14 14.24
C ALA A 73 1.79 -1.25 12.73
N TYR A 74 2.40 -0.25 12.11
CA TYR A 74 2.54 -0.12 10.65
C TYR A 74 3.82 -0.77 10.11
N TRP A 75 4.64 -1.35 10.98
CA TRP A 75 5.88 -2.03 10.64
C TRP A 75 5.84 -3.44 11.22
N ASP A 76 6.19 -4.44 10.40
CA ASP A 76 6.33 -5.79 10.91
C ASP A 76 7.52 -5.85 11.88
N ARG A 77 7.40 -6.71 12.89
CA ARG A 77 8.54 -7.03 13.75
C ARG A 77 9.55 -7.92 13.03
N LYS A 78 9.12 -8.58 11.96
CA LYS A 78 9.97 -9.40 11.10
C LYS A 78 10.67 -8.53 10.05
N GLN A 79 11.95 -8.77 9.88
CA GLN A 79 12.74 -8.15 8.80
C GLN A 79 12.51 -8.85 7.44
N ALA A 80 12.02 -10.09 7.44
CA ALA A 80 11.80 -10.91 6.24
C ALA A 80 10.60 -11.86 6.47
N PRO A 81 9.91 -12.32 5.40
CA PRO A 81 8.90 -13.36 5.53
C PRO A 81 9.57 -14.70 5.84
N GLU A 82 8.90 -15.57 6.60
CA GLU A 82 9.40 -16.89 6.97
C GLU A 82 9.43 -17.86 5.78
N SER A 83 8.66 -17.58 4.73
CA SER A 83 8.58 -18.42 3.55
C SER A 83 8.09 -17.68 2.31
N LYS A 84 8.31 -18.27 1.14
CA LYS A 84 7.72 -17.81 -0.13
C LYS A 84 6.19 -17.73 -0.04
N ASN A 85 5.57 -18.66 0.69
CA ASN A 85 4.12 -18.65 0.87
C ASN A 85 3.64 -17.43 1.69
N GLU A 86 4.34 -17.04 2.75
CA GLU A 86 4.02 -15.81 3.51
C GLU A 86 4.21 -14.56 2.64
N TRP A 87 5.24 -14.54 1.78
CA TRP A 87 5.45 -13.48 0.80
C TRP A 87 4.30 -13.37 -0.21
N GLU A 88 3.87 -14.47 -0.81
CA GLU A 88 2.72 -14.48 -1.72
C GLU A 88 1.42 -14.08 -1.03
N GLN A 89 1.22 -14.48 0.22
CA GLN A 89 0.06 -14.07 1.01
C GLN A 89 0.04 -12.56 1.27
N LEU A 90 1.20 -11.94 1.55
CA LEU A 90 1.29 -10.49 1.73
C LEU A 90 0.95 -9.75 0.43
N LYS A 91 1.51 -10.18 -0.71
CA LYS A 91 1.16 -9.63 -2.03
C LYS A 91 -0.33 -9.78 -2.34
N SER A 92 -0.90 -10.95 -2.06
CA SER A 92 -2.32 -11.22 -2.29
C SER A 92 -3.22 -10.30 -1.47
N LYS A 93 -2.88 -10.02 -0.20
CA LYS A 93 -3.61 -9.05 0.64
C LYS A 93 -3.62 -7.66 0.01
N PHE A 94 -2.45 -7.15 -0.35
CA PHE A 94 -2.30 -5.84 -1.00
C PHE A 94 -3.16 -5.72 -2.26
N PHE A 95 -3.08 -6.70 -3.17
CA PHE A 95 -3.84 -6.64 -4.43
C PHE A 95 -5.35 -6.77 -4.22
N LYS A 96 -5.78 -7.62 -3.28
CA LYS A 96 -7.20 -7.76 -2.94
C LYS A 96 -7.76 -6.46 -2.38
N GLU A 97 -7.05 -5.81 -1.46
CA GLU A 97 -7.48 -4.57 -0.83
C GLU A 97 -7.44 -3.40 -1.81
N ARG A 98 -6.44 -3.37 -2.70
CA ARG A 98 -6.40 -2.39 -3.80
C ARG A 98 -7.59 -2.54 -4.74
N GLN A 99 -8.00 -3.77 -5.03
CA GLN A 99 -9.22 -4.02 -5.82
C GLN A 99 -10.47 -3.57 -5.07
N GLN A 100 -10.56 -3.83 -3.75
CA GLN A 100 -11.68 -3.35 -2.94
C GLN A 100 -11.79 -1.82 -2.95
N LEU A 101 -10.66 -1.11 -2.83
CA LEU A 101 -10.63 0.35 -2.98
C LEU A 101 -11.06 0.78 -4.39
N ALA A 102 -10.58 0.11 -5.44
CA ALA A 102 -10.98 0.42 -6.81
C ALA A 102 -12.50 0.25 -7.02
N ASP A 103 -13.07 -0.85 -6.53
CA ASP A 103 -14.51 -1.10 -6.58
C ASP A 103 -15.28 -0.04 -5.79
N TYR A 104 -14.79 0.34 -4.61
CA TYR A 104 -15.38 1.39 -3.77
C TYR A 104 -15.36 2.77 -4.44
N ILE A 105 -14.28 3.09 -5.17
CA ILE A 105 -14.15 4.32 -5.97
C ILE A 105 -15.14 4.32 -7.13
N LEU A 106 -15.39 3.18 -7.77
CA LEU A 106 -16.24 3.09 -8.95
C LEU A 106 -17.73 3.06 -8.62
N ASP A 107 -18.10 2.71 -7.39
CA ASP A 107 -19.49 2.78 -6.92
C ASP A 107 -19.93 4.24 -6.75
N GLU A 108 -20.88 4.67 -7.58
CA GLU A 108 -21.41 6.03 -7.61
C GLU A 108 -22.21 6.39 -6.35
N GLN A 109 -22.62 5.40 -5.55
CA GLN A 109 -23.29 5.64 -4.27
C GLN A 109 -22.33 6.23 -3.21
N ASN A 110 -21.02 6.02 -3.37
CA ASN A 110 -20.01 6.56 -2.46
C ASN A 110 -19.61 7.97 -2.89
N ASN A 111 -20.20 8.99 -2.26
CA ASN A 111 -19.86 10.39 -2.55
C ASN A 111 -18.42 10.72 -2.12
N LEU A 112 -17.60 11.20 -3.05
CA LEU A 112 -16.18 11.50 -2.81
C LEU A 112 -15.99 12.71 -1.88
N ASP A 113 -16.93 13.66 -1.90
CA ASP A 113 -16.81 14.92 -1.15
C ASP A 113 -17.43 14.86 0.25
N THR A 114 -18.02 13.73 0.62
CA THR A 114 -18.57 13.52 1.96
C THR A 114 -17.54 12.94 2.90
N SER A 115 -17.65 13.28 4.18
CA SER A 115 -16.81 12.70 5.24
C SER A 115 -16.98 11.18 5.32
N VAL A 116 -15.89 10.47 5.60
CA VAL A 116 -15.91 9.02 5.85
C VAL A 116 -16.62 8.72 7.17
N LYS A 117 -17.06 7.48 7.37
CA LYS A 117 -17.82 7.09 8.57
C LYS A 117 -17.08 7.39 9.88
N ASN A 118 -15.76 7.27 9.87
CA ASN A 118 -14.93 7.35 11.07
C ASN A 118 -14.32 8.74 11.31
N SER A 119 -14.79 9.80 10.62
CA SER A 119 -14.36 11.18 10.89
C SER A 119 -15.36 12.21 10.37
N GLU A 120 -15.46 13.34 11.07
CA GLU A 120 -16.28 14.48 10.65
C GLU A 120 -15.55 15.37 9.63
N ASP A 121 -14.21 15.37 9.62
CA ASP A 121 -13.38 16.31 8.87
C ASP A 121 -12.70 15.72 7.62
N HIS A 122 -12.69 14.39 7.49
CA HIS A 122 -11.96 13.72 6.42
C HIS A 122 -12.90 13.21 5.33
N THR A 123 -12.82 13.79 4.13
CA THR A 123 -13.59 13.34 2.97
C THR A 123 -13.07 12.02 2.41
N LEU A 124 -13.94 11.27 1.73
CA LEU A 124 -13.53 10.07 1.00
C LEU A 124 -12.45 10.37 -0.03
N LEU A 125 -12.55 11.48 -0.77
CA LEU A 125 -11.53 11.90 -1.73
C LEU A 125 -10.16 12.09 -1.07
N ARG A 126 -10.12 12.72 0.11
CA ARG A 126 -8.88 12.92 0.88
C ARG A 126 -8.22 11.58 1.19
N GLU A 127 -8.98 10.61 1.72
CA GLU A 127 -8.42 9.31 2.10
C GLU A 127 -7.94 8.49 0.88
N LEU A 128 -8.68 8.55 -0.24
CA LEU A 128 -8.26 7.90 -1.48
C LEU A 128 -6.97 8.49 -2.04
N LEU A 129 -6.84 9.83 -2.03
CA LEU A 129 -5.62 10.51 -2.43
C LEU A 129 -4.46 10.19 -1.49
N LEU A 130 -4.73 10.03 -0.20
CA LEU A 130 -3.72 9.65 0.79
C LEU A 130 -3.13 8.25 0.49
N VAL A 131 -3.98 7.26 0.15
CA VAL A 131 -3.50 5.94 -0.29
C VAL A 131 -2.66 6.05 -1.56
N ILE A 132 -3.13 6.82 -2.55
CA ILE A 132 -2.42 7.01 -3.83
C ILE A 132 -1.03 7.62 -3.61
N GLU A 133 -0.95 8.71 -2.85
CA GLU A 133 0.31 9.42 -2.56
C GLU A 133 1.26 8.53 -1.76
N HIS A 134 0.77 7.92 -0.69
CA HIS A 134 1.55 7.03 0.18
C HIS A 134 2.14 5.85 -0.61
N ASN A 135 1.31 5.18 -1.40
CA ASN A 135 1.74 4.03 -2.19
C ASN A 135 2.73 4.44 -3.29
N ALA A 136 2.53 5.61 -3.95
CA ALA A 136 3.49 6.13 -4.93
C ALA A 136 4.85 6.44 -4.29
N HIS A 137 4.85 7.11 -3.12
CA HIS A 137 6.05 7.43 -2.36
C HIS A 137 6.86 6.17 -2.04
N HIS A 138 6.22 5.17 -1.43
CA HIS A 138 6.90 3.94 -1.04
C HIS A 138 7.19 3.00 -2.21
N THR A 139 6.46 3.07 -3.32
CA THR A 139 6.83 2.37 -4.55
C THR A 139 8.16 2.90 -5.09
N GLY A 140 8.37 4.23 -5.07
CA GLY A 140 9.67 4.82 -5.40
C GLY A 140 10.80 4.32 -4.49
N GLN A 141 10.52 4.15 -3.20
CA GLN A 141 11.44 3.57 -2.24
C GLN A 141 11.74 2.08 -2.53
N LEU A 142 10.73 1.28 -2.88
CA LEU A 142 10.93 -0.12 -3.28
C LEU A 142 11.78 -0.23 -4.55
N ILE A 143 11.57 0.65 -5.54
CA ILE A 143 12.40 0.70 -6.76
C ILE A 143 13.86 1.03 -6.43
N LEU A 144 14.10 1.94 -5.48
CA LEU A 144 15.46 2.21 -5.00
C LEU A 144 16.08 0.97 -4.36
N LEU A 145 15.33 0.27 -3.50
CA LEU A 145 15.79 -0.96 -2.86
C LEU A 145 16.09 -2.07 -3.88
N LEU A 146 15.25 -2.26 -4.92
CA LEU A 146 15.55 -3.20 -6.02
C LEU A 146 16.94 -2.96 -6.62
N ARG A 147 17.24 -1.69 -6.96
CA ARG A 147 18.53 -1.31 -7.54
C ARG A 147 19.68 -1.56 -6.59
N LEU A 148 19.50 -1.28 -5.30
CA LEU A 148 20.53 -1.52 -4.29
C LEU A 148 20.77 -3.02 -4.05
N LEU A 149 19.75 -3.86 -4.18
CA LEU A 149 19.85 -5.32 -4.15
C LEU A 149 20.47 -5.91 -5.42
N GLY A 150 20.61 -5.11 -6.48
CA GLY A 150 21.10 -5.54 -7.80
C GLY A 150 20.09 -6.38 -8.57
N ASP A 151 18.79 -6.24 -8.27
CA ASP A 151 17.69 -6.93 -8.93
C ASP A 151 17.06 -6.10 -10.07
N HIS A 152 17.48 -4.84 -10.25
CA HIS A 152 17.07 -3.95 -11.35
C HIS A 152 18.27 -3.21 -11.96
#